data_AF-A0A8H6WLY2-F1
#
_entry.id   AF-A0A8H6WLY2-F1
#
_cell.length_a   1.000
_cell.length_b   1.000
_cell.length_c   1.000
_cell.angle_alpha   90.00
_cell.angle_beta   90.00
_cell.angle_gamma   90.00
#
_symmetry.space_group_name_H-M   'P 1'
#
loop_
_entity.id
_entity.type
_entity.pdbx_description
1 polymer ?
#
loop_
_entity_poly.entity_id
_entity_poly.type
_entity_poly.pdbx_seq_one_letter_code
_entity_poly.pdbx_strand_id
1 'polypeptide(L)'
;MAHQQQAQTFRRHVPLIPYRTRQPTPPQHGGQPIPFDYVDNRAGGLGMGVWMNDLRFKGPEQLDPIIRGGEYQLDSSIERIMLRIIWPGYENEAEAGYITLSKGDRRITLSELGTKIADRMCYFFQNMKSAYPTAPPSPTQFPIVPTGVLLEHLYLRQLVNTVGNVWQADIALDIRKPGDVRFSRTLTVMIE
;
A
#
# COMPACT_ATOMS: atom_id res chain seq x y z
N MET A 1 -10.89 34.39 -11.93
CA MET A 1 -11.40 33.02 -11.75
C MET A 1 -10.18 32.10 -11.67
N ALA A 2 -9.91 31.51 -10.51
CA ALA A 2 -8.69 30.73 -10.29
C ALA A 2 -8.84 29.32 -10.89
N HIS A 3 -8.00 28.98 -11.87
CA HIS A 3 -7.87 27.61 -12.36
C HIS A 3 -7.08 26.79 -11.34
N GLN A 4 -7.80 25.94 -10.62
CA GLN A 4 -7.22 24.88 -9.80
C GLN A 4 -6.58 23.86 -10.76
N GLN A 5 -5.29 24.03 -11.07
CA GLN A 5 -4.51 22.99 -11.75
C GLN A 5 -4.47 21.78 -10.82
N GLN A 6 -5.31 20.79 -11.10
CA GLN A 6 -5.19 19.47 -10.50
C GLN A 6 -3.79 18.95 -10.82
N ALA A 7 -2.97 18.78 -9.79
CA ALA A 7 -1.69 18.12 -9.93
C ALA A 7 -1.95 16.72 -10.52
N GLN A 8 -1.54 16.49 -11.77
CA GLN A 8 -1.58 15.16 -12.36
C GLN A 8 -0.75 14.23 -11.47
N THR A 9 -1.42 13.31 -10.79
CA THR A 9 -0.78 12.31 -9.94
C THR A 9 -0.28 11.17 -10.82
N PHE A 10 1.03 11.12 -11.05
CA PHE A 10 1.72 10.06 -11.81
C PHE A 10 1.91 8.78 -10.98
N ARG A 11 0.85 8.29 -10.31
CA ARG A 11 0.91 7.03 -9.56
C ARG A 11 0.42 5.88 -10.41
N ARG A 12 1.20 4.80 -10.46
CA ARG A 12 0.85 3.56 -11.14
C ARG A 12 0.33 2.55 -10.12
N HIS A 13 -0.80 1.94 -10.40
CA HIS A 13 -1.31 0.84 -9.60
C HIS A 13 -0.40 -0.38 -9.76
N VAL A 14 -0.02 -1.01 -8.65
CA VAL A 14 0.68 -2.29 -8.68
C VAL A 14 -0.39 -3.37 -8.85
N PRO A 15 -0.36 -4.19 -9.93
CA PRO A 15 -1.39 -5.18 -10.17
C PRO A 15 -1.53 -6.15 -9.00
N LEU A 16 -2.75 -6.32 -8.50
CA LEU A 16 -3.08 -7.37 -7.54
C LEU A 16 -3.00 -8.72 -8.26
N ILE A 17 -2.12 -9.59 -7.77
CA ILE A 17 -1.96 -10.94 -8.32
C ILE A 17 -2.87 -11.89 -7.51
N PRO A 18 -3.90 -12.50 -8.13
CA PRO A 18 -4.84 -13.34 -7.40
C PRO A 18 -4.15 -14.50 -6.71
N TYR A 19 -4.45 -14.69 -5.43
CA TYR A 19 -3.99 -15.87 -4.72
C TYR A 19 -4.76 -17.11 -5.19
N ARG A 20 -4.04 -18.10 -5.74
CA ARG A 20 -4.60 -19.38 -6.17
C ARG A 20 -4.46 -20.43 -5.07
N THR A 21 -5.60 -20.86 -4.51
CA THR A 21 -5.68 -22.00 -3.58
C THR A 21 -6.40 -23.18 -4.25
N ARG A 22 -6.07 -24.40 -3.84
CA ARG A 22 -6.68 -25.63 -4.37
C ARG A 22 -8.18 -25.72 -4.06
N GLN A 23 -8.60 -25.12 -2.94
CA GLN A 23 -10.00 -25.06 -2.52
C GLN A 23 -10.30 -23.63 -2.09
N PRO A 24 -10.80 -22.78 -3.01
CA PRO A 24 -11.16 -21.41 -2.68
C PRO A 24 -12.41 -21.42 -1.81
N THR A 25 -12.29 -20.84 -0.61
CA THR A 25 -13.43 -20.52 0.25
C THR A 25 -13.80 -19.04 0.08
N PRO A 26 -15.09 -18.67 0.15
CA PRO A 26 -15.48 -17.27 0.12
C PRO A 26 -14.74 -16.46 1.20
N PRO A 27 -14.49 -15.16 0.97
CA PRO A 27 -14.02 -14.23 1.99
C PRO A 27 -14.82 -14.37 3.30
N GLN A 28 -14.13 -14.68 4.41
CA GLN A 28 -14.78 -14.97 5.70
C GLN A 28 -15.29 -13.71 6.41
N HIS A 29 -14.69 -12.55 6.14
CA HIS A 29 -15.01 -11.30 6.81
C HIS A 29 -15.08 -10.17 5.78
N GLY A 30 -16.16 -9.38 5.86
CA GLY A 30 -16.38 -8.13 5.14
C GLY A 30 -15.72 -8.06 3.76
N GLY A 31 -16.42 -8.52 2.71
CA GLY A 31 -15.92 -8.44 1.33
C GLY A 31 -15.70 -7.01 0.79
N GLN A 32 -15.89 -5.99 1.63
CA GLN A 32 -15.56 -4.61 1.30
C GLN A 32 -14.09 -4.33 1.63
N PRO A 33 -13.31 -3.77 0.69
CA PRO A 33 -11.95 -3.33 0.96
C PRO A 33 -11.89 -2.34 2.13
N ILE A 34 -10.84 -2.44 2.94
CA ILE A 34 -10.54 -1.48 4.01
C ILE A 34 -9.66 -0.37 3.40
N PRO A 35 -10.17 0.85 3.20
CA PRO A 35 -9.40 1.91 2.56
C PRO A 35 -8.40 2.54 3.52
N PHE A 36 -7.30 3.03 2.96
CA PHE A 36 -6.29 3.85 3.64
C PHE A 36 -6.16 5.15 2.88
N ASP A 37 -6.64 6.25 3.45
CA ASP A 37 -6.51 7.58 2.86
C ASP A 37 -6.13 8.59 3.92
N TYR A 38 -5.39 9.62 3.51
CA TYR A 38 -5.21 10.78 4.38
C TYR A 38 -6.52 11.55 4.55
N VAL A 39 -6.68 12.21 5.71
CA VAL A 39 -7.78 13.13 5.97
C VAL A 39 -7.68 14.37 5.09
N ASP A 40 -6.45 14.85 4.87
CA ASP A 40 -6.15 15.94 3.97
C ASP A 40 -5.72 15.44 2.58
N ASN A 41 -5.86 16.27 1.57
CA ASN A 41 -5.52 15.90 0.19
C ASN A 41 -3.99 15.85 -0.05
N ARG A 42 -3.16 15.56 0.97
CA ARG A 42 -1.69 15.55 0.86
C ARG A 42 -1.18 14.49 -0.11
N ALA A 43 -1.95 13.41 -0.29
CA ALA A 43 -1.66 12.39 -1.29
C ALA A 43 -2.23 12.71 -2.68
N GLY A 44 -2.79 13.91 -2.90
CA GLY A 44 -3.40 14.30 -4.18
C GLY A 44 -4.89 13.97 -4.32
N GLY A 45 -5.57 13.66 -3.21
CA GLY A 45 -7.02 13.38 -3.18
C GLY A 45 -7.36 12.08 -2.45
N LEU A 46 -8.64 11.68 -2.54
CA LEU A 46 -9.17 10.44 -1.97
C LEU A 46 -8.86 9.23 -2.86
N GLY A 47 -8.75 8.05 -2.26
CA GLY A 47 -8.38 6.80 -2.93
C GLY A 47 -6.91 6.74 -3.38
N MET A 48 -6.11 7.70 -2.93
CA MET A 48 -4.72 7.87 -3.33
C MET A 48 -3.73 7.14 -2.43
N GLY A 49 -4.20 6.64 -1.28
CA GLY A 49 -3.41 5.85 -0.36
C GLY A 49 -2.68 6.66 0.69
N VAL A 50 -2.24 5.97 1.74
CA VAL A 50 -1.31 6.47 2.75
C VAL A 50 0.11 6.06 2.38
N TRP A 51 1.06 6.98 2.50
CA TRP A 51 2.45 6.69 2.16
C TRP A 51 3.03 5.62 3.11
N MET A 52 3.63 4.55 2.57
CA MET A 52 4.23 3.47 3.37
C MET A 52 5.32 3.97 4.31
N ASN A 53 6.01 5.06 3.94
CA ASN A 53 7.02 5.68 4.77
C ASN A 53 6.42 6.32 6.04
N ASP A 54 5.28 6.99 5.89
CA ASP A 54 4.54 7.53 7.03
C ASP A 54 4.08 6.40 7.94
N LEU A 55 3.50 5.32 7.40
CA LEU A 55 3.04 4.16 8.18
C LEU A 55 4.17 3.48 8.96
N ARG A 56 5.38 3.48 8.42
CA ARG A 56 6.56 2.84 9.01
C ARG A 56 7.24 3.70 10.08
N PHE A 57 7.34 5.00 9.85
CA PHE A 57 8.15 5.89 10.68
C PHE A 57 7.33 6.72 11.67
N LYS A 58 6.00 6.84 11.48
CA LYS A 58 5.11 7.49 12.43
C LYS A 58 4.41 6.45 13.30
N GLY A 59 4.32 6.72 14.60
CA GLY A 59 3.54 5.90 15.51
C GLY A 59 2.03 6.12 15.34
N PRO A 60 1.18 5.21 15.86
CA PRO A 60 -0.28 5.32 15.77
C PRO A 60 -0.81 6.68 16.22
N GLU A 61 -0.28 7.24 17.33
CA GLU A 61 -0.70 8.54 17.85
C GLU A 61 -0.51 9.71 16.86
N GLN A 62 0.44 9.60 15.94
CA GLN A 62 0.68 10.59 14.88
C GLN A 62 -0.12 10.29 13.60
N LEU A 63 -0.47 9.02 13.39
CA LEU A 63 -1.19 8.53 12.21
C LEU A 63 -2.71 8.68 12.36
N ASP A 64 -3.23 8.43 13.55
CA ASP A 64 -4.65 8.50 13.89
C ASP A 64 -5.33 9.81 13.44
N PRO A 65 -4.77 11.00 13.68
CA PRO A 65 -5.39 12.25 13.23
C PRO A 65 -5.22 12.56 11.73
N ILE A 66 -4.28 11.90 11.04
CA ILE A 66 -3.98 12.18 9.62
C ILE A 66 -4.54 11.12 8.67
N ILE A 67 -4.86 9.93 9.15
CA ILE A 67 -5.51 8.85 8.39
C ILE A 67 -7.02 8.93 8.62
N ARG A 68 -7.79 8.86 7.55
CA ARG A 68 -9.25 8.82 7.63
C ARG A 68 -9.68 7.56 8.37
N GLY A 69 -10.33 7.76 9.51
CA GLY A 69 -10.72 6.66 10.39
C GLY A 69 -9.50 5.98 11.03
N GLY A 70 -8.39 6.69 11.24
CA GLY A 70 -7.18 6.11 11.83
C GLY A 70 -7.44 5.39 13.16
N GLU A 71 -8.27 5.97 14.03
CA GLU A 71 -8.70 5.38 15.32
C GLU A 71 -9.75 4.26 15.19
N TYR A 72 -10.31 4.06 13.99
CA TYR A 72 -11.36 3.06 13.77
C TYR A 72 -10.81 1.67 14.09
N GLN A 73 -11.51 0.95 14.97
CA GLN A 73 -11.20 -0.43 15.31
C GLN A 73 -11.92 -1.35 14.33
N LEU A 74 -11.20 -2.33 13.81
CA LEU A 74 -11.77 -3.33 12.91
C LEU A 74 -12.78 -4.23 13.64
N ASP A 75 -13.62 -4.89 12.85
CA ASP A 75 -14.65 -5.81 13.34
C ASP A 75 -14.07 -6.81 14.36
N SER A 76 -14.71 -6.87 15.53
CA SER A 76 -14.36 -7.75 16.64
C SER A 76 -14.36 -9.25 16.29
N SER A 77 -15.08 -9.67 15.24
CA SER A 77 -15.08 -11.05 14.76
C SER A 77 -13.76 -11.45 14.11
N ILE A 78 -12.90 -10.49 13.74
CA ILE A 78 -11.61 -10.74 13.09
C ILE A 78 -10.50 -10.64 14.12
N GLU A 79 -10.00 -11.78 14.59
CA GLU A 79 -8.91 -11.82 15.57
C GLU A 79 -7.53 -11.75 14.90
N ARG A 80 -7.41 -12.32 13.71
CA ARG A 80 -6.17 -12.37 12.94
C ARG A 80 -6.47 -12.42 11.46
N ILE A 81 -5.56 -11.88 10.66
CA ILE A 81 -5.57 -12.00 9.20
C ILE A 81 -4.29 -12.65 8.71
N MET A 82 -4.36 -13.39 7.61
CA MET A 82 -3.17 -13.83 6.87
C MET A 82 -2.87 -12.82 5.78
N LEU A 83 -1.91 -11.94 6.01
CA LEU A 83 -1.42 -11.03 4.96
C LEU A 83 -0.53 -11.83 4.00
N ARG A 84 -0.84 -11.76 2.72
CA ARG A 84 -0.01 -12.33 1.65
C ARG A 84 0.49 -11.22 0.72
N ILE A 85 1.80 -11.17 0.53
CA ILE A 85 2.46 -10.23 -0.37
C ILE A 85 2.90 -11.02 -1.60
N ILE A 86 2.38 -10.62 -2.76
CA ILE A 86 2.78 -11.14 -4.07
C ILE A 86 3.16 -9.93 -4.90
N TRP A 87 4.38 -9.92 -5.43
CA TRP A 87 4.91 -8.78 -6.15
C TRP A 87 5.21 -9.14 -7.61
N PRO A 88 4.83 -8.30 -8.59
CA PRO A 88 5.11 -8.57 -10.00
C PRO A 88 6.60 -8.78 -10.30
N GLY A 89 6.95 -9.91 -10.90
CA GLY A 89 8.32 -10.36 -11.17
C GLY A 89 8.98 -11.18 -10.05
N TYR A 90 8.31 -11.33 -8.91
CA TYR A 90 8.75 -12.07 -7.72
C TYR A 90 7.64 -13.00 -7.20
N GLU A 91 6.77 -13.49 -8.10
CA GLU A 91 5.58 -14.26 -7.75
C GLU A 91 5.91 -15.58 -7.04
N ASN A 92 7.08 -16.16 -7.34
CA ASN A 92 7.59 -17.39 -6.72
C ASN A 92 8.08 -17.18 -5.28
N GLU A 93 8.39 -15.93 -4.91
CA GLU A 93 8.96 -15.54 -3.61
C GLU A 93 7.89 -14.94 -2.69
N ALA A 94 6.63 -15.37 -2.83
CA ALA A 94 5.52 -14.79 -2.09
C ALA A 94 5.73 -14.91 -0.56
N GLU A 95 5.65 -13.78 0.14
CA GLU A 95 5.69 -13.71 1.60
C GLU A 95 4.28 -13.83 2.16
N ALA A 96 4.13 -14.60 3.24
CA ALA A 96 2.87 -14.71 3.96
C ALA A 96 3.09 -14.68 5.46
N GLY A 97 2.27 -13.93 6.18
CA GLY A 97 2.38 -13.82 7.63
C GLY A 97 1.06 -13.46 8.28
N TYR A 98 0.87 -13.93 9.50
CA TYR A 98 -0.28 -13.52 10.30
C TYR A 98 -0.06 -12.14 10.92
N ILE A 99 -1.14 -11.35 10.93
CA ILE A 99 -1.27 -10.11 11.68
C ILE A 99 -2.40 -10.32 12.68
N THR A 100 -2.07 -10.28 13.97
CA THR A 100 -3.06 -10.31 15.05
C THR A 100 -3.71 -8.93 15.17
N LEU A 101 -5.04 -8.89 15.13
CA LEU A 101 -5.87 -7.69 15.20
C LEU A 101 -6.39 -7.38 16.61
N SER A 102 -6.13 -8.28 17.57
CA SER A 102 -6.39 -8.09 19.00
C SER A 102 -5.08 -8.17 19.79
N LYS A 103 -4.92 -7.29 20.80
CA LYS A 103 -3.82 -7.35 21.77
C LYS A 103 -4.43 -7.26 23.17
N GLY A 104 -4.67 -8.42 23.78
CA GLY A 104 -5.45 -8.50 25.02
C GLY A 104 -6.88 -8.01 24.77
N ASP A 105 -7.38 -7.13 25.64
CA ASP A 105 -8.73 -6.57 25.54
C ASP A 105 -8.87 -5.41 24.54
N ARG A 106 -7.77 -4.97 23.91
CA ARG A 106 -7.78 -3.86 22.95
C ARG A 106 -7.67 -4.36 21.51
N ARG A 107 -8.51 -3.82 20.63
CA ARG A 107 -8.43 -4.02 19.17
C ARG A 107 -7.43 -3.06 18.55
N ILE A 108 -6.79 -3.49 17.47
CA ILE A 108 -5.90 -2.61 16.73
C ILE A 108 -6.71 -1.56 15.97
N THR A 109 -6.18 -0.34 15.91
CA THR A 109 -6.73 0.74 15.09
C THR A 109 -6.34 0.55 13.62
N LEU A 110 -6.97 1.29 12.72
CA LEU A 110 -6.62 1.30 11.30
C LEU A 110 -5.17 1.76 11.10
N SER A 111 -4.72 2.77 11.84
CA SER A 111 -3.33 3.22 11.82
C SER A 111 -2.35 2.11 12.24
N GLU A 112 -2.67 1.38 13.31
CA GLU A 112 -1.85 0.25 13.78
C GLU A 112 -1.82 -0.90 12.78
N LEU A 113 -2.95 -1.20 12.13
CA LEU A 113 -2.98 -2.15 11.03
C LEU A 113 -2.06 -1.69 9.89
N GLY A 114 -2.15 -0.42 9.49
CA GLY A 114 -1.32 0.17 8.45
C GLY A 114 0.17 0.04 8.76
N THR A 115 0.59 0.34 10.00
CA THR A 115 1.97 0.16 10.45
C THR A 115 2.41 -1.30 10.36
N LYS A 116 1.59 -2.26 10.81
CA LYS A 116 1.93 -3.69 10.72
C LYS A 116 2.07 -4.18 9.27
N ILE A 117 1.23 -3.66 8.36
CA ILE A 117 1.35 -3.95 6.92
C ILE A 117 2.66 -3.35 6.36
N ALA A 118 2.98 -2.10 6.72
CA ALA A 118 4.21 -1.44 6.29
C ALA A 118 5.47 -2.17 6.78
N ASP A 119 5.47 -2.67 8.02
CA ASP A 119 6.57 -3.48 8.58
C ASP A 119 6.78 -4.78 7.79
N ARG A 120 5.69 -5.49 7.48
CA ARG A 120 5.73 -6.72 6.66
C ARG A 120 6.22 -6.43 5.24
N MET A 121 5.75 -5.35 4.62
CA MET A 121 6.22 -4.91 3.31
C MET A 121 7.71 -4.54 3.34
N CYS A 122 8.16 -3.85 4.39
CA CYS A 122 9.58 -3.55 4.55
C CYS A 122 10.42 -4.82 4.66
N TYR A 123 9.97 -5.80 5.45
CA TYR A 123 10.64 -7.09 5.58
C TYR A 123 10.74 -7.82 4.24
N PHE A 124 9.62 -7.90 3.51
CA PHE A 124 9.60 -8.45 2.15
C PHE A 124 10.62 -7.76 1.23
N PHE A 125 10.62 -6.43 1.19
CA PHE A 125 11.56 -5.65 0.37
C PHE A 125 13.01 -5.88 0.76
N GLN A 126 13.32 -6.08 2.05
CA GLN A 126 14.67 -6.38 2.51
C GLN A 126 15.14 -7.76 2.02
N ASN A 127 14.27 -8.77 2.08
CA ASN A 127 14.57 -10.12 1.64
C ASN A 127 14.72 -10.24 0.11
N MET A 128 13.98 -9.42 -0.66
CA MET A 128 14.02 -9.45 -2.12
C MET A 128 15.22 -8.72 -2.73
N LYS A 129 15.97 -7.91 -1.98
CA LYS A 129 17.14 -7.17 -2.50
C LYS A 129 18.24 -8.07 -3.08
N SER A 130 18.33 -9.31 -2.63
CA SER A 130 19.28 -10.31 -3.13
C SER A 130 18.69 -11.21 -4.21
N ALA A 131 17.37 -11.15 -4.44
CA ALA A 131 16.68 -11.97 -5.43
C ALA A 131 16.64 -11.24 -6.78
N TYR A 132 17.07 -11.93 -7.84
CA TYR A 132 16.87 -11.47 -9.21
C TYR A 132 15.47 -11.89 -9.70
N PRO A 133 14.76 -11.04 -10.47
CA PRO A 133 13.50 -11.44 -11.10
C PRO A 133 13.72 -12.70 -11.93
N THR A 134 12.85 -13.69 -11.75
CA THR A 134 12.95 -14.99 -12.48
C THR A 134 12.43 -14.90 -13.91
N ALA A 135 11.82 -13.77 -14.30
CA ALA A 135 11.31 -13.51 -15.64
C ALA A 135 11.97 -12.26 -16.25
N PRO A 136 12.20 -12.24 -17.59
CA PRO A 136 12.80 -11.10 -18.27
C PRO A 136 12.00 -9.80 -18.08
N PRO A 137 12.68 -8.63 -18.04
CA PRO A 137 12.05 -7.35 -17.73
C PRO A 137 10.92 -7.01 -18.70
N SER A 138 9.69 -6.97 -18.16
CA SER A 138 8.52 -6.44 -18.86
C SER A 138 8.27 -4.98 -18.45
N PRO A 139 7.53 -4.19 -19.24
CA PRO A 139 7.12 -2.81 -18.87
C PRO A 139 6.25 -2.71 -17.61
N THR A 140 5.80 -3.85 -17.08
CA THR A 140 4.99 -3.98 -15.86
C THR A 140 5.79 -4.54 -14.69
N GLN A 141 7.09 -4.79 -14.85
CA GLN A 141 7.95 -5.20 -13.75
C GLN A 141 8.37 -4.00 -12.92
N PHE A 142 8.30 -4.19 -11.61
CA PHE A 142 8.65 -3.19 -10.61
C PHE A 142 9.85 -3.73 -9.82
N PRO A 143 11.07 -3.72 -10.39
CA PRO A 143 12.21 -4.40 -9.77
C PRO A 143 12.52 -3.82 -8.39
N ILE A 144 12.66 -4.69 -7.39
CA ILE A 144 13.04 -4.32 -6.02
C ILE A 144 14.57 -4.29 -5.96
N VAL A 145 15.15 -3.20 -6.44
CA VAL A 145 16.60 -2.98 -6.50
C VAL A 145 16.94 -1.59 -5.94
N PRO A 146 18.19 -1.33 -5.50
CA PRO A 146 18.57 -0.04 -4.94
C PRO A 146 18.28 1.16 -5.85
N THR A 147 18.31 0.97 -7.17
CA THR A 147 17.99 1.99 -8.19
C THR A 147 16.56 1.92 -8.73
N GLY A 148 15.74 1.03 -8.17
CA GLY A 148 14.39 0.69 -8.65
C GLY A 148 13.32 1.05 -7.63
N VAL A 149 12.40 0.13 -7.37
CA VAL A 149 11.32 0.35 -6.42
C VAL A 149 11.82 0.17 -4.99
N LEU A 150 11.63 1.22 -4.19
CA LEU A 150 11.90 1.25 -2.77
C LEU A 150 10.58 1.40 -2.01
N LEU A 151 10.58 1.08 -0.73
CA LEU A 151 9.40 1.24 0.14
C LEU A 151 8.87 2.69 0.12
N GLU A 152 9.75 3.67 -0.01
CA GLU A 152 9.41 5.10 -0.11
C GLU A 152 8.67 5.49 -1.39
N HIS A 153 8.57 4.60 -2.38
CA HIS A 153 7.76 4.83 -3.57
C HIS A 153 6.33 4.31 -3.39
N LEU A 154 6.02 3.60 -2.29
CA LEU A 154 4.77 2.87 -2.14
C LEU A 154 3.71 3.61 -1.32
N TYR A 155 2.46 3.49 -1.75
CA TYR A 155 1.29 3.97 -1.05
C TYR A 155 0.34 2.80 -0.80
N LEU A 156 -0.05 2.59 0.45
CA LEU A 156 -1.10 1.64 0.83
C LEU A 156 -2.46 2.27 0.49
N ARG A 157 -3.19 1.69 -0.47
CA ARG A 157 -4.51 2.22 -0.88
C ARG A 157 -5.65 1.56 -0.11
N GLN A 158 -5.63 0.24 -0.07
CA GLN A 158 -6.67 -0.54 0.58
C GLN A 158 -6.15 -1.93 0.95
N LEU A 159 -6.82 -2.60 1.88
CA LEU A 159 -6.61 -4.00 2.20
C LEU A 159 -7.84 -4.79 1.77
N VAL A 160 -7.64 -5.84 0.98
CA VAL A 160 -8.71 -6.61 0.34
C VAL A 160 -8.69 -8.05 0.86
N ASN A 161 -9.82 -8.54 1.36
CA ASN A 161 -9.99 -9.97 1.61
C ASN A 161 -10.22 -10.70 0.28
N THR A 162 -9.34 -11.63 -0.04
CA THR A 162 -9.35 -12.30 -1.35
C THR A 162 -10.02 -13.67 -1.29
N VAL A 163 -9.72 -14.45 -0.25
CA VAL A 163 -10.22 -15.82 -0.09
C VAL A 163 -10.07 -16.23 1.37
N GLY A 164 -11.12 -16.80 1.96
CA GLY A 164 -11.11 -17.19 3.38
C GLY A 164 -10.63 -16.06 4.30
N ASN A 165 -9.49 -16.28 4.97
CA ASN A 165 -8.82 -15.30 5.82
C ASN A 165 -7.51 -14.73 5.22
N VAL A 166 -7.38 -14.79 3.88
CA VAL A 166 -6.21 -14.29 3.16
C VAL A 166 -6.49 -12.89 2.63
N TRP A 167 -5.65 -11.96 3.05
CA TRP A 167 -5.74 -10.55 2.71
C TRP A 167 -4.54 -10.12 1.87
N GLN A 168 -4.79 -9.22 0.92
CA GLN A 168 -3.77 -8.61 0.09
C GLN A 168 -3.82 -7.10 0.21
N ALA A 169 -2.64 -6.48 0.27
CA ALA A 169 -2.50 -5.03 0.23
C ALA A 169 -2.56 -4.55 -1.22
N ASP A 170 -3.45 -3.62 -1.50
CA ASP A 170 -3.50 -2.86 -2.74
C ASP A 170 -2.53 -1.67 -2.63
N ILE A 171 -1.57 -1.62 -3.54
CA ILE A 171 -0.45 -0.68 -3.51
C ILE A 171 -0.46 0.21 -4.76
N ALA A 172 -0.28 1.51 -4.54
CA ALA A 172 0.12 2.46 -5.58
C ALA A 172 1.63 2.71 -5.53
N LEU A 173 2.24 2.92 -6.69
CA LEU A 173 3.64 3.25 -6.85
C LEU A 173 3.78 4.67 -7.43
N ASP A 174 4.57 5.51 -6.76
CA ASP A 174 5.04 6.80 -7.26
C ASP A 174 6.57 6.75 -7.40
N ILE A 175 7.07 6.61 -8.63
CA ILE A 175 8.51 6.47 -8.93
C ILE A 175 9.25 7.80 -8.99
N ARG A 176 8.59 8.93 -8.67
CA ARG A 176 9.28 10.21 -8.52
C ARG A 176 10.01 10.21 -7.18
N LYS A 177 11.22 10.77 -7.15
CA LYS A 177 12.00 10.84 -5.90
C LYS A 177 11.20 11.54 -4.81
N PRO A 178 11.23 11.07 -3.55
CA PRO A 178 10.74 11.84 -2.42
C PRO A 178 11.46 13.19 -2.38
N GLY A 179 10.81 14.26 -2.84
CA GLY A 179 11.40 15.60 -2.99
C GLY A 179 11.13 16.31 -4.32
N ASP A 180 10.69 15.59 -5.37
CA ASP A 180 10.40 16.16 -6.70
C ASP A 180 9.04 16.89 -6.82
N VAL A 181 8.47 17.35 -5.70
CA VAL A 181 7.25 18.19 -5.71
C VAL A 181 7.55 19.61 -6.24
N ARG A 182 8.81 19.93 -6.52
CA ARG A 182 9.19 21.16 -7.23
C ARG A 182 9.16 20.88 -8.73
N PHE A 183 8.10 21.36 -9.39
CA PHE A 183 8.01 21.86 -10.77
C PHE A 183 6.64 21.58 -11.38
N SER A 184 5.58 22.15 -10.77
CA SER A 184 4.57 22.81 -11.59
C SER A 184 5.06 24.24 -11.83
N ARG A 185 5.89 24.42 -12.87
CA ARG A 185 6.15 25.74 -13.45
C ARG A 185 6.05 25.62 -14.96
N THR A 186 4.88 26.06 -15.44
CA THR A 186 4.71 26.85 -16.66
C THR A 186 5.35 26.28 -17.94
N LEU A 187 4.61 25.42 -18.63
CA LEU A 187 4.71 25.35 -20.10
C LEU A 187 3.88 26.50 -20.68
N THR A 188 4.52 27.66 -20.85
CA THR A 188 4.04 28.67 -21.79
C THR A 188 4.24 28.08 -23.18
N VAL A 189 3.14 27.67 -23.82
CA VAL A 189 3.14 27.39 -25.25
C VAL A 189 3.35 28.72 -25.96
N MET A 190 4.54 28.95 -26.52
CA MET A 190 4.69 29.92 -27.59
C MET A 190 4.24 29.23 -28.87
N ILE A 191 3.12 29.70 -29.42
CA ILE A 191 2.75 29.47 -30.81
C ILE A 191 3.29 30.68 -31.56
N GLU A 192 4.23 30.46 -32.48
CA GLU A 192 4.39 31.30 -33.67
C GLU A 192 3.53 30.70 -34.80
#